data_AF-D2V588-F1
#
_entry.id   AF-D2V588-F1
#
_cell.length_a   1.000
_cell.length_b   1.000
_cell.length_c   1.000
_cell.angle_alpha   90.00
_cell.angle_beta   90.00
_cell.angle_gamma   90.00
#
_symmetry.space_group_name_H-M   'P 1'
#
loop_
_entity.id
_entity.type
_entity.pdbx_description
1 polymer ?
#
loop_
_entity_poly.entity_id
_entity_poly.type
_entity_poly.pdbx_seq_one_letter_code
_entity_poly.pdbx_strand_id
1 'polypeptide(L)'
;MFSNNVEQPPPTARSAMPGSRATTRGGARGVSFREQGHGSEEIEVMVQTLNKHLKMNLTLVSFDELSSSKPSRLLEVLNSLVGYLSPEYKADISKESPEVTFQRISQFLVVILGMKNLRQENQNELAQGMVNGDRKTLYPILFSICSKIEDMQKRVYLAKYMVEIKVPDEFLMDQEVSSVFQQYKQLIQTFKTTHQQTTALRDSTQDPEQIKQRILKMERDKEQLKVKSEELTKKMRELSLNREGITNSNNLRQAFGKSDAFSQQQGVDRLVL
;
A
#
# COMPACT_ATOMS: atom_id res chain seq x y z
N MET A 1 -12.78 -89.10 -25.32
CA MET A 1 -11.54 -88.66 -25.97
C MET A 1 -11.74 -87.25 -26.47
N PHE A 2 -10.66 -86.46 -26.38
CA PHE A 2 -10.50 -85.06 -26.82
C PHE A 2 -10.97 -83.98 -25.84
N SER A 3 -10.04 -83.71 -24.91
CA SER A 3 -9.83 -82.46 -24.18
C SER A 3 -9.85 -81.25 -25.12
N ASN A 4 -10.55 -80.19 -24.74
CA ASN A 4 -10.33 -78.86 -25.32
C ASN A 4 -9.82 -77.92 -24.22
N ASN A 5 -8.55 -77.60 -24.40
CA ASN A 5 -7.69 -76.75 -23.60
C ASN A 5 -8.03 -75.30 -23.97
N VAL A 6 -8.57 -74.51 -23.04
CA VAL A 6 -8.74 -73.06 -23.23
C VAL A 6 -7.49 -72.38 -22.67
N GLU A 7 -6.60 -72.05 -23.60
CA GLU A 7 -5.31 -71.41 -23.38
C GLU A 7 -5.52 -69.92 -23.02
N GLN A 8 -5.16 -69.55 -21.80
CA GLN A 8 -5.10 -68.15 -21.36
C GLN A 8 -3.92 -67.43 -22.02
N PRO A 9 -4.06 -66.17 -22.49
CA PRO A 9 -2.93 -65.40 -22.96
C PRO A 9 -2.04 -64.93 -21.80
N PRO A 10 -0.71 -64.84 -21.99
CA PRO A 10 0.26 -64.61 -20.93
C PRO A 10 0.29 -63.16 -20.42
N PRO A 11 0.71 -62.95 -19.15
CA PRO A 11 0.83 -61.61 -18.57
C PRO A 11 2.00 -60.84 -19.18
N THR A 12 1.72 -59.65 -19.69
CA THR A 12 2.75 -58.74 -20.24
C THR A 12 3.74 -58.35 -19.14
N ALA A 13 5.01 -58.65 -19.41
CA ALA A 13 6.14 -58.38 -18.54
C ALA A 13 6.34 -56.88 -18.28
N ARG A 14 6.63 -56.58 -17.02
CA ARG A 14 7.21 -55.33 -16.54
C ARG A 14 8.47 -55.00 -17.34
N SER A 15 8.47 -53.86 -18.03
CA SER A 15 9.70 -53.17 -18.42
C SER A 15 10.02 -52.14 -17.34
N ALA A 16 11.12 -52.38 -16.64
CA ALA A 16 11.76 -51.46 -15.73
C ALA A 16 13.04 -50.97 -16.40
N MET A 17 13.23 -49.65 -16.51
CA MET A 17 14.54 -48.97 -16.60
C MET A 17 14.35 -47.43 -16.52
N PRO A 18 15.41 -46.65 -16.20
CA PRO A 18 15.44 -45.90 -14.95
C PRO A 18 15.55 -44.37 -15.11
N GLY A 19 15.37 -43.67 -13.98
CA GLY A 19 16.19 -42.53 -13.61
C GLY A 19 16.03 -41.25 -14.41
N SER A 20 15.20 -40.33 -13.90
CA SER A 20 15.58 -38.92 -13.70
C SER A 20 14.38 -38.13 -13.19
N ARG A 21 14.41 -37.74 -11.91
CA ARG A 21 13.60 -36.61 -11.48
C ARG A 21 14.28 -35.82 -10.37
N ALA A 22 15.01 -34.82 -10.86
CA ALA A 22 15.18 -33.49 -10.31
C ALA A 22 14.64 -33.26 -8.90
N THR A 23 15.59 -33.06 -8.00
CA THR A 23 15.55 -32.16 -6.86
C THR A 23 14.67 -30.93 -7.16
N THR A 24 13.44 -30.91 -6.66
CA THR A 24 12.66 -29.66 -6.56
C THR A 24 12.39 -29.39 -5.10
N ARG A 25 13.35 -28.67 -4.53
CA ARG A 25 13.24 -27.96 -3.27
C ARG A 25 12.26 -26.80 -3.50
N GLY A 26 10.97 -27.08 -3.38
CA GLY A 26 9.89 -26.09 -3.45
C GLY A 26 9.22 -25.99 -2.09
N GLY A 27 9.80 -25.18 -1.20
CA GLY A 27 9.22 -24.91 0.11
C GLY A 27 7.84 -24.32 -0.03
N ALA A 28 6.83 -25.09 0.38
CA ALA A 28 5.52 -24.55 0.70
C ALA A 28 5.72 -23.53 1.82
N ARG A 29 5.68 -22.24 1.49
CA ARG A 29 5.43 -21.18 2.48
C ARG A 29 3.95 -21.26 2.87
N GLY A 30 3.60 -22.34 3.58
CA GLY A 30 2.55 -22.26 4.57
C GLY A 30 3.14 -21.44 5.71
N VAL A 31 2.65 -20.22 5.89
CA VAL A 31 2.84 -19.54 7.18
C VAL A 31 1.98 -20.31 8.15
N SER A 32 2.55 -21.39 8.69
CA SER A 32 2.09 -21.96 9.95
C SER A 32 2.02 -20.80 10.94
N PHE A 33 0.86 -20.62 11.57
CA PHE A 33 0.73 -19.85 12.81
C PHE A 33 1.53 -20.61 13.88
N ARG A 34 2.85 -20.53 13.74
CA ARG A 34 3.86 -20.95 14.70
C ARG A 34 3.76 -19.97 15.84
N GLU A 35 3.76 -20.47 17.07
CA GLU A 35 3.82 -19.68 18.30
C GLU A 35 4.77 -18.49 18.14
N GLN A 36 4.20 -17.31 17.89
CA GLN A 36 4.89 -16.05 17.94
C GLN A 36 4.20 -15.27 19.05
N GLY A 37 4.94 -14.97 20.12
CA GLY A 37 4.55 -13.86 20.97
C GLY A 37 4.39 -12.65 20.06
N HIS A 38 3.23 -12.00 20.12
CA HIS A 38 2.98 -10.79 19.36
C HIS A 38 4.09 -9.78 19.68
N GLY A 39 4.82 -9.36 18.66
CA GLY A 39 5.88 -8.37 18.83
C GLY A 39 5.29 -7.08 19.39
N SER A 40 6.05 -6.38 20.25
CA SER A 40 5.63 -5.07 20.80
C SER A 40 5.11 -4.13 19.70
N GLU A 41 5.73 -4.16 18.53
CA GLU A 41 5.36 -3.38 17.35
C GLU A 41 3.93 -3.68 16.84
N GLU A 42 3.48 -4.95 16.86
CA GLU A 42 2.12 -5.31 16.44
C GLU A 42 1.06 -4.72 17.38
N ILE A 43 1.35 -4.79 18.68
CA ILE A 43 0.49 -4.27 19.74
C ILE A 43 0.46 -2.74 19.68
N GLU A 44 1.60 -2.10 19.42
CA GLU A 44 1.69 -0.64 19.25
C GLU A 44 0.82 -0.16 18.08
N VAL A 45 0.89 -0.82 16.93
CA VAL A 45 0.04 -0.51 15.76
C VAL A 45 -1.43 -0.66 16.11
N MET A 46 -1.81 -1.74 16.81
CA MET A 46 -3.18 -1.95 17.24
C MET A 46 -3.66 -0.83 18.17
N VAL A 47 -2.90 -0.50 19.22
CA VAL A 47 -3.26 0.55 20.19
C VAL A 47 -3.38 1.92 19.51
N GLN A 48 -2.44 2.29 18.64
CA GLN A 48 -2.48 3.55 17.90
C GLN A 48 -3.72 3.65 17.00
N THR A 49 -4.02 2.60 16.23
CA THR A 49 -5.18 2.56 15.34
C THR A 49 -6.49 2.58 16.12
N LEU A 50 -6.61 1.81 17.20
CA LEU A 50 -7.79 1.80 18.07
C LEU A 50 -8.02 3.19 18.71
N ASN A 51 -6.97 3.86 19.16
CA ASN A 51 -7.09 5.21 19.71
C ASN A 51 -7.50 6.24 18.64
N LYS A 52 -6.94 6.14 17.44
CA LYS A 52 -7.25 7.06 16.33
C LYS A 52 -8.71 6.94 15.87
N HIS A 53 -9.21 5.71 15.71
CA HIS A 53 -10.51 5.46 15.08
C HIS A 53 -11.66 5.23 16.07
N LEU A 54 -11.40 4.57 17.20
CA LEU A 54 -12.41 4.26 18.22
C LEU A 54 -12.31 5.16 19.46
N LYS A 55 -11.33 6.07 19.53
CA LYS A 55 -11.13 7.02 20.64
C LYS A 55 -11.05 6.35 22.02
N MET A 56 -10.46 5.16 22.09
CA MET A 56 -10.44 4.35 23.31
C MET A 56 -9.37 4.77 24.35
N ASN A 57 -8.49 5.73 24.03
CA ASN A 57 -7.43 6.25 24.92
C ASN A 57 -6.63 5.16 25.67
N LEU A 58 -6.30 4.07 24.97
CA LEU A 58 -5.58 2.92 25.49
C LEU A 58 -4.07 3.17 25.52
N THR A 59 -3.42 2.77 26.61
CA THR A 59 -1.96 2.57 26.70
C THR A 59 -1.61 1.12 26.43
N LEU A 60 -0.35 0.81 26.11
CA LEU A 60 0.11 -0.59 25.91
C LEU A 60 -0.19 -1.47 27.14
N VAL A 61 0.04 -0.93 28.34
CA VAL A 61 -0.23 -1.63 29.60
C VAL A 61 -1.72 -1.87 29.76
N SER A 62 -2.56 -0.86 29.53
CA SER A 62 -4.02 -1.03 29.61
C SER A 62 -4.54 -2.02 28.56
N PHE A 63 -3.93 -2.05 27.36
CA PHE A 63 -4.32 -2.99 26.32
C PHE A 63 -3.94 -4.44 26.68
N ASP A 64 -2.76 -4.64 27.27
CA ASP A 64 -2.35 -5.95 27.77
C ASP A 64 -3.22 -6.40 28.95
N GLU A 65 -3.58 -5.50 29.86
CA GLU A 65 -4.52 -5.73 30.95
C GLU A 65 -5.94 -6.06 30.46
N LEU A 66 -6.40 -5.45 29.36
CA LEU A 66 -7.68 -5.78 28.73
C LEU A 66 -7.70 -7.22 28.24
N SER A 67 -6.56 -7.74 27.76
CA SER A 67 -6.43 -9.14 27.37
C SER A 67 -6.23 -10.08 28.55
N SER A 68 -5.62 -9.63 29.65
CA SER A 68 -5.27 -10.48 30.80
C SER A 68 -6.35 -10.55 31.89
N SER A 69 -7.17 -9.49 32.05
CA SER A 69 -8.15 -9.40 33.15
C SER A 69 -9.52 -10.02 32.81
N LYS A 70 -10.00 -9.85 31.58
CA LYS A 70 -11.27 -10.41 31.07
C LYS A 70 -11.16 -10.68 29.57
N PRO A 71 -11.00 -11.94 29.16
CA PRO A 71 -10.90 -12.31 27.74
C PRO A 71 -12.08 -11.83 26.88
N SER A 72 -13.30 -11.79 27.44
CA SER A 72 -14.50 -11.27 26.77
C SER A 72 -14.37 -9.81 26.31
N ARG A 73 -13.52 -9.01 26.98
CA ARG A 73 -13.33 -7.60 26.66
C ARG A 73 -12.60 -7.41 25.33
N LEU A 74 -11.73 -8.34 24.95
CA LEU A 74 -11.05 -8.32 23.66
C LEU A 74 -12.04 -8.59 22.51
N LEU A 75 -13.00 -9.47 22.73
CA LEU A 75 -14.12 -9.70 21.79
C LEU A 75 -14.99 -8.45 21.66
N GLU A 76 -15.24 -7.72 22.74
CA GLU A 76 -15.95 -6.43 22.70
C GLU A 76 -15.19 -5.35 21.91
N VAL A 77 -13.86 -5.32 22.01
CA VAL A 77 -13.01 -4.43 21.19
C VAL A 77 -13.14 -4.81 19.71
N LEU A 78 -13.05 -6.10 19.37
CA LEU A 78 -13.26 -6.58 18.00
C LEU A 78 -14.67 -6.20 17.50
N ASN A 79 -15.71 -6.42 18.30
CA ASN A 79 -17.08 -6.06 17.93
C ASN A 79 -17.27 -4.55 17.76
N SER A 80 -16.61 -3.74 18.58
CA SER A 80 -16.61 -2.28 18.42
C SER A 80 -15.93 -1.87 17.12
N LEU A 81 -14.81 -2.52 16.77
CA LEU A 81 -14.10 -2.29 15.50
C LEU A 81 -14.94 -2.71 14.29
N VAL A 82 -15.60 -3.86 14.36
CA VAL A 82 -16.55 -4.32 13.33
C VAL A 82 -17.71 -3.33 13.18
N GLY A 83 -18.29 -2.86 14.29
CA GLY A 83 -19.37 -1.87 14.29
C GLY A 83 -18.93 -0.49 13.79
N TYR A 84 -17.65 -0.12 13.98
CA TYR A 84 -17.07 1.09 13.39
C TYR A 84 -16.90 0.96 11.87
N LEU A 85 -16.50 -0.22 11.39
CA LEU A 85 -16.34 -0.49 9.95
C LEU A 85 -17.69 -0.59 9.24
N SER A 86 -18.67 -1.28 9.84
CA SER A 86 -20.03 -1.42 9.31
C SER A 86 -21.08 -1.24 10.42
N PRO A 87 -21.88 -0.16 10.38
CA PRO A 87 -22.96 0.07 11.34
C PRO A 87 -24.00 -1.05 11.36
N GLU A 88 -24.20 -1.74 10.22
CA GLU A 88 -25.15 -2.85 10.07
C GLU A 88 -24.74 -4.08 10.91
N TYR A 89 -23.45 -4.19 11.26
CA TYR A 89 -22.92 -5.28 12.08
C TYR A 89 -22.71 -4.91 13.55
N LYS A 90 -23.14 -3.71 13.96
CA LYS A 90 -23.08 -3.27 15.35
C LYS A 90 -24.13 -4.03 16.17
N ALA A 91 -23.68 -4.96 17.01
CA ALA A 91 -24.54 -5.68 17.94
C ALA A 91 -24.01 -5.60 19.37
N ASP A 92 -24.89 -5.85 20.34
CA ASP A 92 -24.52 -5.98 21.75
C ASP A 92 -24.30 -7.46 22.06
N ILE A 93 -23.04 -7.84 22.29
CA ILE A 93 -22.64 -9.24 22.54
C ILE A 93 -23.36 -9.80 23.79
N SER A 94 -23.73 -8.94 24.74
CA SER A 94 -24.41 -9.36 25.99
C SER A 94 -25.81 -9.92 25.74
N LYS A 95 -26.41 -9.60 24.58
CA LYS A 95 -27.77 -10.00 24.20
C LYS A 95 -27.78 -11.16 23.21
N GLU A 96 -26.62 -11.55 22.67
CA GLU A 96 -26.47 -12.61 21.67
C GLU A 96 -25.93 -13.89 22.32
N SER A 97 -26.29 -15.06 21.79
CA SER A 97 -25.60 -16.28 22.18
C SER A 97 -24.17 -16.26 21.62
N PRO A 98 -23.22 -16.97 22.25
CA PRO A 98 -21.85 -17.06 21.75
C PRO A 98 -21.77 -17.58 20.31
N GLU A 99 -22.64 -18.52 19.96
CA GLU A 99 -22.75 -19.11 18.62
C GLU A 99 -23.19 -18.07 17.58
N VAL A 100 -24.24 -17.29 17.88
CA VAL A 100 -24.73 -16.24 16.98
C VAL A 100 -23.68 -15.13 16.81
N THR A 101 -23.01 -14.76 17.90
CA THR A 101 -21.91 -13.78 17.88
C THR A 101 -20.77 -14.27 16.99
N PHE A 102 -20.36 -15.53 17.15
CA PHE A 102 -19.33 -16.14 16.32
C PHE A 102 -19.72 -16.16 14.85
N GLN A 103 -20.92 -16.64 14.51
CA GLN A 103 -21.37 -16.70 13.12
C GLN A 103 -21.41 -15.32 12.48
N ARG A 104 -21.95 -14.31 13.16
CA ARG A 104 -22.02 -12.93 12.66
C ARG A 104 -20.63 -12.35 12.40
N ILE A 105 -19.73 -12.43 13.37
CA ILE A 105 -18.38 -11.88 13.25
C ILE A 105 -17.58 -12.68 12.22
N SER A 106 -17.61 -14.01 12.27
CA SER A 106 -16.91 -14.88 11.31
C SER A 106 -17.37 -14.62 9.86
N GLN A 107 -18.67 -14.48 9.64
CA GLN A 107 -19.23 -14.12 8.34
C GLN A 107 -18.70 -12.75 7.87
N PHE A 108 -18.65 -11.74 8.74
CA PHE A 108 -18.07 -10.44 8.42
C PHE A 108 -16.58 -10.54 8.06
N LEU A 109 -15.80 -11.23 8.89
CA LEU A 109 -14.36 -11.40 8.69
C LEU A 109 -14.02 -12.17 7.40
N VAL A 110 -14.75 -13.24 7.10
CA VAL A 110 -14.46 -14.10 5.94
C VAL A 110 -15.06 -13.52 4.65
N VAL A 111 -16.31 -13.09 4.67
CA VAL A 111 -17.04 -12.69 3.45
C VAL A 111 -16.85 -11.22 3.12
N ILE A 112 -16.87 -10.32 4.12
CA ILE A 112 -16.73 -8.88 3.88
C ILE A 112 -15.25 -8.48 3.84
N LEU A 113 -14.46 -8.89 4.85
CA LEU A 113 -13.04 -8.54 4.88
C LEU A 113 -12.18 -9.46 4.02
N GLY A 114 -12.68 -10.63 3.62
CA GLY A 114 -11.97 -11.55 2.73
C GLY A 114 -10.82 -12.30 3.39
N MET A 115 -10.87 -12.51 4.71
CA MET A 115 -9.83 -13.20 5.47
C MET A 115 -9.92 -14.72 5.29
N LYS A 116 -9.40 -15.21 4.15
CA LYS A 116 -9.47 -16.61 3.73
C LYS A 116 -8.74 -17.58 4.69
N ASN A 117 -7.76 -17.09 5.43
CA ASN A 117 -7.04 -17.85 6.45
C ASN A 117 -7.97 -18.40 7.52
N LEU A 118 -8.99 -17.64 7.94
CA LEU A 118 -9.97 -18.09 8.94
C LEU A 118 -10.91 -19.20 8.43
N ARG A 119 -10.93 -19.45 7.11
CA ARG A 119 -11.75 -20.52 6.53
C ARG A 119 -11.08 -21.90 6.62
N GLN A 120 -9.76 -21.95 6.75
CA GLN A 120 -8.98 -23.20 6.72
C GLN A 120 -8.66 -23.77 8.09
N GLU A 121 -8.84 -22.99 9.16
CA GLU A 121 -8.63 -23.47 10.53
C GLU A 121 -9.77 -24.37 11.01
N ASN A 122 -9.50 -25.18 12.03
CA ASN A 122 -10.52 -25.94 12.74
C ASN A 122 -11.59 -24.97 13.26
N GLN A 123 -12.74 -24.90 12.59
CA GLN A 123 -13.77 -23.91 12.92
C GLN A 123 -14.24 -23.99 14.38
N ASN A 124 -14.19 -25.17 14.99
CA ASN A 124 -14.51 -25.37 16.40
C ASN A 124 -13.47 -24.71 17.32
N GLU A 125 -12.17 -24.81 17.00
CA GLU A 125 -11.10 -24.16 17.77
C GLU A 125 -11.16 -22.65 17.59
N LEU A 126 -11.43 -22.17 16.38
CA LEU A 126 -11.63 -20.75 16.10
C LEU A 126 -12.86 -20.19 16.84
N ALA A 127 -13.97 -20.93 16.84
CA ALA A 127 -15.18 -20.55 17.57
C ALA A 127 -14.92 -20.47 19.08
N GLN A 128 -14.28 -21.50 19.65
CA GLN A 128 -13.90 -21.50 21.06
C GLN A 128 -12.94 -20.35 21.38
N GLY A 129 -11.90 -20.15 20.57
CA GLY A 129 -10.93 -19.07 20.78
C GLY A 129 -11.53 -17.67 20.66
N MET A 130 -12.48 -17.47 19.75
CA MET A 130 -13.20 -16.19 19.64
C MET A 130 -14.16 -15.94 20.80
N VAL A 131 -14.94 -16.95 21.20
CA VAL A 131 -15.90 -16.85 22.32
C VAL A 131 -15.18 -16.68 23.64
N ASN A 132 -14.11 -17.43 23.86
CA ASN A 132 -13.29 -17.35 25.06
C ASN A 132 -12.39 -16.12 25.08
N GLY A 133 -12.30 -15.36 23.99
CA GLY A 133 -11.47 -14.16 23.95
C GLY A 133 -9.96 -14.43 23.92
N ASP A 134 -9.56 -15.58 23.37
CA ASP A 134 -8.17 -16.04 23.40
C ASP A 134 -7.26 -15.08 22.64
N ARG A 135 -6.21 -14.65 23.33
CA ARG A 135 -5.19 -13.75 22.78
C ARG A 135 -4.61 -14.28 21.48
N LYS A 136 -4.28 -15.57 21.44
CA LYS A 136 -3.66 -16.25 20.29
C LYS A 136 -4.53 -16.17 19.03
N THR A 137 -5.85 -16.10 19.19
CA THR A 137 -6.82 -16.08 18.10
C THR A 137 -7.20 -14.65 17.72
N LEU A 138 -7.47 -13.79 18.71
CA LEU A 138 -8.00 -12.44 18.46
C LEU A 138 -6.93 -11.41 18.08
N TYR A 139 -5.69 -11.52 18.57
CA TYR A 139 -4.63 -10.56 18.22
C TYR A 139 -4.27 -10.59 16.73
N PRO A 140 -4.07 -11.75 16.08
CA PRO A 140 -3.84 -11.79 14.64
C PRO A 140 -4.98 -11.16 13.82
N ILE A 141 -6.23 -11.37 14.25
CA ILE A 141 -7.42 -10.80 13.62
C ILE A 141 -7.42 -9.28 13.77
N LEU A 142 -7.26 -8.78 15.00
CA LEU A 142 -7.22 -7.35 15.29
C LEU A 142 -6.08 -6.66 14.56
N PHE A 143 -4.88 -7.26 14.56
CA PHE A 143 -3.73 -6.74 13.83
C PHE A 143 -3.98 -6.68 12.32
N SER A 144 -4.57 -7.73 11.74
CA SER A 144 -4.91 -7.77 10.31
C SER A 144 -5.87 -6.65 9.90
N ILE A 145 -6.83 -6.31 10.78
CA ILE A 145 -7.75 -5.20 10.54
C ILE A 145 -7.06 -3.85 10.77
N CYS A 146 -6.35 -3.70 11.90
CA CYS A 146 -5.76 -2.44 12.33
C CYS A 146 -4.60 -1.99 11.44
N SER A 147 -3.80 -2.93 10.92
CA SER A 147 -2.66 -2.64 10.04
C SER A 147 -3.09 -2.04 8.69
N LYS A 148 -4.31 -2.33 8.23
CA LYS A 148 -4.84 -1.91 6.92
C LYS A 148 -6.26 -1.37 7.01
N ILE A 149 -6.53 -0.53 8.00
CA ILE A 149 -7.90 -0.10 8.30
C ILE A 149 -8.58 0.63 7.13
N GLU A 150 -7.84 1.45 6.37
CA GLU A 150 -8.38 2.16 5.19
C GLU A 150 -8.76 1.19 4.07
N ASP A 151 -7.95 0.15 3.84
CA ASP A 151 -8.28 -0.91 2.87
C ASP A 151 -9.50 -1.71 3.35
N MET A 152 -9.60 -1.98 4.65
CA MET A 152 -10.77 -2.66 5.22
C MET A 152 -12.03 -1.81 5.06
N GLN A 153 -11.97 -0.50 5.28
CA GLN A 153 -13.10 0.41 5.03
C GLN A 153 -13.53 0.40 3.56
N LYS A 154 -12.57 0.46 2.62
CA LYS A 154 -12.87 0.33 1.18
C LYS A 154 -13.52 -1.02 0.86
N ARG A 155 -13.02 -2.12 1.44
CA ARG A 155 -13.61 -3.46 1.25
C ARG A 155 -15.04 -3.54 1.77
N VAL A 156 -15.30 -2.99 2.95
CA VAL A 156 -16.64 -2.98 3.55
C VAL A 156 -17.60 -2.17 2.69
N TYR A 157 -17.17 -0.99 2.22
CA TYR A 157 -17.94 -0.18 1.29
C TYR A 157 -18.28 -0.95 -0.01
N LEU A 158 -17.30 -1.63 -0.60
CA LEU A 158 -17.51 -2.42 -1.81
C LEU A 158 -18.41 -3.64 -1.57
N ALA A 159 -18.23 -4.32 -0.44
CA ALA A 159 -19.03 -5.49 -0.08
C ALA A 159 -20.53 -5.18 -0.04
N LYS A 160 -20.92 -3.97 0.41
CA LYS A 160 -22.31 -3.50 0.39
C LYS A 160 -22.97 -3.59 -0.99
N TYR A 161 -22.19 -3.42 -2.06
CA TYR A 161 -22.69 -3.43 -3.45
C TYR A 161 -22.32 -4.71 -4.21
N MET A 162 -21.37 -5.51 -3.71
CA MET A 162 -20.82 -6.67 -4.41
C MET A 162 -21.23 -8.01 -3.82
N VAL A 163 -21.68 -8.06 -2.56
CA VAL A 163 -22.16 -9.31 -1.93
C VAL A 163 -23.56 -9.60 -2.44
N GLU A 164 -23.69 -10.72 -3.15
CA GLU A 164 -24.97 -11.18 -3.67
C GLU A 164 -25.92 -11.58 -2.53
N ILE A 165 -27.18 -11.18 -2.66
CA ILE A 165 -28.24 -11.66 -1.78
C ILE A 165 -28.48 -13.13 -2.10
N LYS A 166 -28.54 -13.98 -1.08
CA LYS A 166 -28.90 -15.39 -1.24
C LYS A 166 -30.41 -15.50 -1.38
N VAL A 167 -30.88 -15.68 -2.61
CA VAL A 167 -32.30 -15.96 -2.90
C VAL A 167 -32.48 -17.48 -2.95
N PRO A 168 -33.41 -18.06 -2.18
CA PRO A 168 -33.71 -19.50 -2.26
C PRO A 168 -34.19 -19.91 -3.65
N ASP A 169 -33.84 -21.13 -4.08
CA ASP A 169 -34.12 -21.63 -5.43
C ASP A 169 -35.63 -21.73 -5.73
N GLU A 170 -36.45 -21.90 -4.69
CA GLU A 170 -37.92 -21.94 -4.77
C GLU A 170 -38.49 -20.64 -5.37
N PHE A 171 -37.92 -19.48 -5.01
CA PHE A 171 -38.34 -18.19 -5.56
C PHE A 171 -37.79 -17.94 -6.95
N LEU A 172 -36.68 -18.59 -7.33
CA LEU A 172 -36.09 -18.49 -8.66
C LEU A 172 -36.82 -19.34 -9.71
N MET A 173 -37.77 -20.18 -9.29
CA MET A 173 -38.66 -20.90 -10.20
C MET A 173 -39.65 -19.97 -10.90
N ASP A 174 -40.01 -18.85 -10.27
CA ASP A 174 -40.78 -17.80 -10.91
C ASP A 174 -39.91 -17.09 -11.96
N GLN A 175 -40.40 -17.09 -13.21
CA GLN A 175 -39.70 -16.52 -14.34
C GLN A 175 -39.46 -15.01 -14.21
N GLU A 176 -40.39 -14.28 -13.59
CA GLU A 176 -40.27 -12.84 -13.38
C GLU A 176 -39.18 -12.53 -12.34
N VAL A 177 -39.19 -13.26 -11.22
CA VAL A 177 -38.17 -13.14 -10.16
C VAL A 177 -36.78 -13.52 -10.68
N SER A 178 -36.69 -14.61 -11.45
CA SER A 178 -35.44 -15.05 -12.07
C SER A 178 -34.87 -14.02 -13.03
N SER A 179 -35.72 -13.41 -13.87
CA SER A 179 -35.33 -12.32 -14.78
C SER A 179 -34.78 -11.11 -14.03
N VAL A 180 -35.46 -10.65 -12.99
CA VAL A 180 -35.00 -9.52 -12.14
C VAL A 180 -33.68 -9.86 -11.44
N PHE A 181 -33.54 -11.08 -10.93
CA PHE A 181 -32.31 -11.52 -10.28
C PHE A 181 -31.11 -11.56 -11.25
N GLN A 182 -31.34 -11.94 -12.51
CA GLN A 182 -30.30 -11.87 -13.55
C GLN A 182 -29.90 -10.42 -13.86
N GLN A 183 -30.86 -9.50 -13.97
CA GLN A 183 -30.58 -8.06 -14.15
C GLN A 183 -29.78 -7.49 -12.97
N TYR A 184 -30.13 -7.88 -11.75
CA TYR A 184 -29.37 -7.54 -10.54
C TYR A 184 -27.91 -8.00 -10.62
N LYS A 185 -27.67 -9.26 -11.02
CA LYS A 185 -26.31 -9.78 -11.19
C LYS A 185 -25.54 -9.04 -12.28
N GLN A 186 -26.18 -8.70 -13.38
CA GLN A 186 -25.57 -7.89 -14.44
C GLN A 186 -25.17 -6.51 -13.91
N LEU A 187 -26.04 -5.85 -13.12
CA LEU A 187 -25.74 -4.55 -12.54
C LEU A 187 -24.53 -4.60 -11.60
N ILE A 188 -24.41 -5.67 -10.79
CA ILE A 188 -23.21 -5.89 -9.96
C ILE A 188 -21.94 -5.99 -10.83
N GLN A 189 -21.99 -6.70 -11.97
CA GLN A 189 -20.83 -6.83 -12.85
C GLN A 189 -20.46 -5.51 -13.53
N THR A 190 -21.46 -4.74 -13.96
CA THR A 190 -21.27 -3.38 -14.49
C THR A 190 -20.64 -2.47 -13.44
N PHE A 191 -21.11 -2.53 -12.18
CA PHE A 191 -20.51 -1.79 -11.07
C PHE A 191 -19.03 -2.16 -10.87
N LYS A 192 -18.71 -3.47 -10.83
CA LYS A 192 -17.33 -3.96 -10.68
C LYS A 192 -16.41 -3.40 -11.76
N THR A 193 -16.86 -3.46 -13.01
CA THR A 193 -16.09 -3.01 -14.18
C THR A 193 -15.87 -1.50 -14.13
N THR A 194 -16.94 -0.73 -13.90
CA THR A 194 -16.89 0.75 -13.83
C THR A 194 -16.03 1.23 -12.66
N HIS A 195 -16.15 0.59 -11.49
CA HIS A 195 -15.34 0.90 -10.32
C HIS A 195 -13.86 0.59 -10.57
N GLN A 196 -13.54 -0.54 -11.20
CA GLN A 196 -12.16 -0.90 -11.56
C GLN A 196 -11.55 0.11 -12.53
N GLN A 197 -12.28 0.51 -13.58
CA GLN A 197 -11.85 1.53 -14.53
C GLN A 197 -11.61 2.89 -13.86
N THR A 198 -12.55 3.31 -13.01
CA THR A 198 -12.45 4.59 -12.28
C THR A 198 -11.27 4.59 -11.30
N THR A 199 -11.03 3.47 -10.62
CA THR A 199 -9.88 3.32 -9.70
C THR A 199 -8.57 3.38 -10.48
N ALA A 200 -8.45 2.67 -11.61
CA ALA A 200 -7.27 2.72 -12.47
C ALA A 200 -6.98 4.12 -13.03
N LEU A 201 -8.03 4.88 -13.37
CA LEU A 201 -7.90 6.28 -13.78
C LEU A 201 -7.45 7.17 -12.62
N ARG A 202 -7.99 6.95 -11.42
CA ARG A 202 -7.60 7.71 -10.23
C ARG A 202 -6.15 7.45 -9.82
N ASP A 203 -5.70 6.21 -9.93
CA ASP A 203 -4.31 5.84 -9.62
C ASP A 203 -3.33 6.35 -10.69
N SER A 204 -3.77 6.51 -11.94
CA SER A 204 -2.94 7.06 -13.03
C SER A 204 -2.91 8.59 -13.08
N THR A 205 -3.93 9.25 -12.51
CA THR A 205 -4.01 10.72 -12.50
C THR A 205 -3.21 11.27 -11.32
N GLN A 206 -2.13 12.01 -11.61
CA GLN A 206 -1.40 12.75 -10.57
C GLN A 206 -2.29 13.79 -9.90
N ASP A 207 -2.11 13.96 -8.59
CA ASP A 207 -2.87 14.93 -7.80
C ASP A 207 -2.70 16.34 -8.40
N PRO A 208 -3.79 16.98 -8.89
CA PRO A 208 -3.73 18.29 -9.51
C PRO A 208 -3.13 19.34 -8.57
N GLU A 209 -3.25 19.18 -7.26
CA GLU A 209 -2.66 20.11 -6.30
C GLU A 209 -1.13 19.97 -6.20
N GLN A 210 -0.61 18.75 -6.29
CA GLN A 210 0.83 18.51 -6.38
C GLN A 210 1.42 19.07 -7.68
N ILE A 211 0.67 18.95 -8.79
CA ILE A 211 1.06 19.57 -10.07
C ILE A 211 1.13 21.10 -9.92
N LYS A 212 0.12 21.74 -9.34
CA LYS A 212 0.13 23.20 -9.09
C LYS A 212 1.30 23.63 -8.22
N GLN A 213 1.54 22.93 -7.10
CA GLN A 213 2.68 23.25 -6.22
C GLN A 213 4.02 23.11 -6.95
N ARG A 214 4.16 22.08 -7.79
CA ARG A 214 5.35 21.88 -8.62
C ARG A 214 5.51 23.00 -9.65
N ILE A 215 4.43 23.44 -10.31
CA ILE A 215 4.45 24.58 -11.24
C ILE A 215 4.92 25.83 -10.50
N LEU A 216 4.32 26.18 -9.36
CA LEU A 216 4.72 27.35 -8.57
C LEU A 216 6.19 27.29 -8.12
N LYS A 217 6.67 26.09 -7.76
CA LYS A 217 8.09 25.90 -7.45
C LYS A 217 8.97 26.17 -8.68
N MET A 218 8.67 25.58 -9.82
CA MET A 218 9.41 25.78 -11.06
C MET A 218 9.39 27.24 -11.53
N GLU A 219 8.28 27.95 -11.32
CA GLU A 219 8.17 29.38 -11.62
C GLU A 219 9.09 30.23 -10.73
N ARG A 220 9.14 29.95 -9.42
CA ARG A 220 10.10 30.63 -8.53
C ARG A 220 11.54 30.32 -8.91
N ASP A 221 11.85 29.06 -9.19
CA ASP A 221 13.21 28.64 -9.57
C ASP A 221 13.64 29.32 -10.88
N LYS A 222 12.73 29.44 -11.85
CA LYS A 222 12.94 30.18 -13.10
C LYS A 222 13.26 31.65 -12.84
N GLU A 223 12.48 32.32 -11.99
CA GLU A 223 12.71 33.73 -11.67
C GLU A 223 14.05 33.94 -10.97
N GLN A 224 14.40 33.08 -10.01
CA GLN A 224 15.71 33.12 -9.35
C GLN A 224 16.88 32.91 -10.33
N LEU A 225 16.75 31.97 -11.26
CA LEU A 225 17.77 31.73 -12.29
C LEU A 225 17.91 32.92 -13.24
N LYS A 226 16.80 33.57 -13.58
CA LYS A 226 16.80 34.77 -14.41
C LYS A 226 17.56 35.91 -13.73
N VAL A 227 17.27 36.20 -12.47
CA VAL A 227 17.99 37.22 -11.68
C VAL A 227 19.50 36.91 -11.62
N LYS A 228 19.87 35.66 -11.31
CA LYS A 228 21.29 35.24 -11.29
C LYS A 228 21.97 35.39 -12.64
N SER A 229 21.27 35.09 -13.73
CA SER A 229 21.78 35.25 -15.09
C SER A 229 22.02 36.73 -15.43
N GLU A 230 21.09 37.60 -15.05
CA GLU A 230 21.23 39.05 -15.24
C GLU A 230 22.40 39.61 -14.43
N GLU A 231 22.56 39.21 -13.16
CA GLU A 231 23.70 39.60 -12.32
C GLU A 231 25.04 39.15 -12.90
N LEU A 232 25.12 37.89 -13.36
CA LEU A 232 26.34 37.37 -14.00
C LEU A 232 26.65 38.12 -15.30
N THR A 233 25.64 38.40 -16.11
CA THR A 233 25.80 39.17 -17.36
C THR A 233 26.28 40.60 -17.08
N LYS A 234 25.80 41.21 -15.99
CA LYS A 234 26.26 42.53 -15.53
C LYS A 234 27.72 42.49 -15.08
N LYS A 235 28.07 41.54 -14.20
CA LYS A 235 29.46 41.33 -13.73
C LYS A 235 30.42 41.05 -14.89
N MET A 236 29.99 40.24 -15.87
CA MET A 236 30.79 39.94 -17.06
C MET A 236 31.06 41.21 -17.89
N ARG A 237 30.05 42.06 -18.07
CA ARG A 237 30.21 43.36 -18.75
C ARG A 237 31.17 44.29 -18.00
N GLU A 238 31.02 44.42 -16.70
CA GLU A 238 31.89 45.25 -15.86
C GLU A 238 33.36 44.78 -15.92
N LEU A 239 33.60 43.47 -15.86
CA LEU A 239 34.94 42.91 -16.00
C LEU A 239 35.53 43.15 -17.40
N SER A 240 34.72 43.07 -18.45
CA SER A 240 35.16 43.38 -19.82
C SER A 240 35.55 44.86 -19.97
N LEU A 241 34.70 45.77 -19.49
CA LEU A 241 34.96 47.22 -19.49
C LEU A 241 36.23 47.58 -18.69
N ASN A 242 36.39 47.01 -17.49
CA ASN A 242 37.59 47.23 -16.68
C ASN A 242 38.84 46.69 -17.37
N ARG A 243 38.76 45.52 -18.02
CA ARG A 243 39.90 44.96 -18.76
C ARG A 243 40.30 45.86 -19.92
N GLU A 244 39.32 46.35 -20.69
CA GLU A 244 39.55 47.32 -21.78
C GLU A 244 40.18 48.63 -21.26
N GLY A 245 39.68 49.15 -20.14
CA GLY A 245 40.22 50.35 -19.48
C GLY A 245 41.68 50.17 -19.02
N ILE A 246 42.01 49.01 -18.44
CA ILE A 246 43.40 48.68 -18.05
C ILE A 246 44.29 48.57 -19.29
N THR A 247 43.83 47.91 -20.36
CA THR A 247 44.62 47.80 -21.59
C THR A 247 44.86 49.16 -22.24
N ASN A 248 43.84 50.03 -22.29
CA ASN A 248 43.99 51.38 -22.82
C ASN A 248 44.94 52.23 -21.98
N SER A 249 44.85 52.15 -20.65
CA SER A 249 45.75 52.86 -19.73
C SER A 249 47.20 52.39 -19.87
N ASN A 250 47.43 51.08 -20.02
CA ASN A 250 48.75 50.51 -20.26
C ASN A 250 49.34 50.97 -21.61
N ASN A 251 48.52 50.96 -22.66
CA ASN A 251 48.94 51.45 -23.99
C ASN A 251 49.29 52.94 -23.94
N LEU A 252 48.49 53.75 -23.25
CA LEU A 252 48.72 55.19 -23.11
C LEU A 252 50.00 55.47 -22.30
N ARG A 253 50.22 54.74 -21.19
CA ARG A 253 51.46 54.84 -20.39
C ARG A 253 52.70 54.45 -21.20
N GLN A 254 52.59 53.42 -22.05
CA GLN A 254 53.68 53.04 -22.95
C GLN A 254 53.94 54.11 -24.02
N ALA A 255 52.90 54.75 -24.56
CA ALA A 255 53.04 55.84 -25.51
C ALA A 255 53.72 57.08 -24.88
N PHE A 256 53.32 57.48 -23.67
CA PHE A 256 53.96 58.58 -22.94
C PHE A 256 55.42 58.26 -22.59
N GLY A 257 55.71 57.05 -22.09
CA GLY A 257 57.10 56.65 -21.81
C GLY A 257 58.00 56.65 -23.05
N LYS A 258 57.47 56.29 -24.23
CA LYS A 258 58.18 56.40 -25.50
C LYS A 258 58.42 57.88 -25.90
N SER A 259 57.44 58.76 -25.66
CA SER A 259 57.56 60.20 -25.93
C SER A 259 58.57 60.91 -25.01
N ASP A 260 58.61 60.54 -23.73
CA ASP A 260 59.56 61.11 -22.76
C ASP A 260 60.99 60.63 -23.04
N ALA A 261 61.17 59.36 -23.39
CA ALA A 261 62.46 58.82 -23.83
C ALA A 261 62.95 59.51 -25.11
N PHE A 262 62.05 59.74 -26.07
CA PHE A 262 62.36 60.47 -27.30
C PHE A 262 62.75 61.94 -27.04
N SER A 263 62.08 62.60 -26.10
CA SER A 263 62.36 63.99 -25.72
C SER A 263 63.68 64.13 -24.94
N GLN A 264 64.00 63.18 -24.06
CA GLN A 264 65.32 63.13 -23.41
C GLN A 264 66.43 62.94 -24.44
N GLN A 265 66.25 62.04 -25.40
CA GLN A 265 67.25 61.76 -26.43
C GLN A 265 67.57 63.00 -27.28
N GLN A 266 66.57 63.81 -27.64
CA GLN A 266 66.78 65.09 -28.33
C GLN A 266 67.39 66.19 -27.43
N GLY A 267 67.14 66.15 -26.12
CA GLY A 267 67.73 67.06 -25.15
C GLY A 267 69.22 66.79 -24.90
N VAL A 268 69.65 65.52 -24.91
CA VAL A 268 71.07 65.16 -24.78
C VAL A 268 71.86 65.58 -26.03
N ASP A 269 71.28 65.42 -27.22
CA ASP A 269 71.92 65.85 -28.48
C ASP A 269 72.12 67.38 -28.58
N ARG A 270 71.36 68.18 -27.81
CA ARG A 270 71.52 69.65 -27.77
C ARG A 270 72.58 70.16 -26.78
N LEU A 271 73.08 69.32 -25.87
CA LEU A 271 74.10 69.68 -24.88
C LEU A 271 75.53 69.26 -25.27
N VAL A 272 75.71 68.66 -26.45
CA VAL A 272 77.00 68.16 -26.99
C VAL A 272 77.50 69.02 -28.16
N LEU A 273 77.01 70.26 -28.30
CA LEU A 273 77.53 71.28 -29.24
C LEU A 273 77.98 72.51 -28.46
#